data_AF-A0A3C1P711-F1
#
_entry.id   AF-A0A3C1P711-F1
#
_cell.length_a   1.000
_cell.length_b   1.000
_cell.length_c   1.000
_cell.angle_alpha   90.00
_cell.angle_beta   90.00
_cell.angle_gamma   90.00
#
_symmetry.space_group_name_H-M   'P 1'
#
loop_
_entity.id
_entity.type
_entity.pdbx_description
1 polymer ?
#
loop_
_entity_poly.entity_id
_entity_poly.type
_entity_poly.pdbx_seq_one_letter_code
_entity_poly.pdbx_strand_id
1 'polypeptide(L)'
;MRAEADVHWWQFVAPEDRSYEVVLSDLPRNYGLLVRQPSGSSSTTNSGTTDRVRTVTLRPGQRMTIAVSVGTGGYSLDQPYRLTVR
;
A
#
# COMPACT_ATOMS: atom_id res chain seq x y z
N MET A 1 -23.95 14.49 0.49
CA MET A 1 -22.49 14.57 0.77
C MET A 1 -21.77 13.83 -0.35
N ARG A 2 -20.77 14.42 -1.01
CA ARG A 2 -19.90 13.68 -1.92
C ARG A 2 -18.82 13.01 -1.06
N ALA A 3 -18.66 11.69 -1.17
CA ALA A 3 -17.58 10.99 -0.49
C ALA A 3 -16.24 11.43 -1.10
N GLU A 4 -15.37 12.06 -0.33
CA GLU A 4 -14.06 12.47 -0.82
C GLU A 4 -13.17 11.25 -1.07
N ALA A 5 -12.14 11.42 -1.92
CA ALA A 5 -11.10 10.41 -2.00
C ALA A 5 -10.30 10.40 -0.69
N ASP A 6 -9.92 9.23 -0.22
CA ASP A 6 -9.12 9.08 1.01
C ASP A 6 -7.76 8.46 0.70
N VAL A 7 -6.76 8.81 1.49
CA VAL A 7 -5.42 8.22 1.41
C VAL A 7 -4.94 7.86 2.80
N HIS A 8 -4.70 6.57 3.00
CA HIS A 8 -4.16 6.05 4.24
C HIS A 8 -2.63 5.89 4.13
N TRP A 9 -1.90 6.25 5.18
CA TRP A 9 -0.43 6.31 5.18
C TRP A 9 0.19 5.48 6.31
N TRP A 10 1.27 4.77 5.97
CA TRP A 10 2.13 4.06 6.93
C TRP A 10 3.60 4.32 6.64
N GLN A 11 4.41 4.13 7.67
CA GLN A 11 5.86 4.14 7.56
C GLN A 11 6.43 2.86 8.15
N PHE A 12 7.36 2.23 7.44
CA PHE A 12 8.10 1.07 7.89
C PHE A 12 9.60 1.39 7.92
N VAL A 13 10.27 0.97 8.99
CA VAL A 13 11.73 1.06 9.14
C VAL A 13 12.29 -0.35 9.06
N ALA A 14 13.18 -0.59 8.11
CA ALA A 14 13.76 -1.91 7.91
C ALA A 14 14.65 -2.30 9.11
N PRO A 15 14.39 -3.42 9.80
CA PRO A 15 15.27 -3.91 10.86
C PRO A 15 16.53 -4.59 10.31
N GLU A 16 16.48 -5.14 9.10
CA GLU A 16 17.51 -6.02 8.54
C GLU A 16 17.76 -5.67 7.06
N ASP A 17 18.90 -6.13 6.53
CA ASP A 17 19.20 -6.01 5.09
C ASP A 17 18.53 -7.14 4.31
N ARG A 18 17.38 -6.86 3.71
CA ARG A 18 16.63 -7.84 2.90
C ARG A 18 15.61 -7.19 1.98
N SER A 19 15.03 -8.03 1.13
CA SER A 19 13.80 -7.69 0.40
C SER A 19 12.58 -7.82 1.30
N TYR A 20 11.75 -6.80 1.30
CA TYR A 20 10.46 -6.75 1.97
C TYR A 20 9.35 -6.72 0.92
N GLU A 21 8.32 -7.52 1.14
CA GLU A 21 7.14 -7.57 0.30
C GLU A 21 5.99 -6.81 0.98
N VAL A 22 5.52 -5.75 0.33
CA VAL A 22 4.33 -5.01 0.69
C VAL A 22 3.16 -5.61 -0.09
N VAL A 23 2.21 -6.18 0.64
CA VAL A 23 1.02 -6.83 0.08
C VAL A 23 -0.22 -6.10 0.57
N LEU A 24 -1.01 -5.58 -0.37
CA LEU A 24 -2.35 -5.08 -0.14
C LEU A 24 -3.36 -6.08 -0.71
N SER A 25 -4.11 -6.73 0.16
CA SER A 25 -5.02 -7.84 -0.15
C SER A 25 -6.40 -7.65 0.48
N ASP A 26 -7.30 -8.62 0.28
CA ASP A 26 -8.67 -8.63 0.80
C ASP A 26 -9.47 -7.39 0.36
N LEU A 27 -9.22 -6.93 -0.86
CA LEU A 27 -9.68 -5.63 -1.32
C LEU A 27 -11.20 -5.62 -1.56
N PRO A 28 -11.96 -4.75 -0.87
CA PRO A 28 -13.38 -4.62 -1.12
C PRO A 28 -13.66 -3.90 -2.44
N ARG A 29 -12.73 -3.03 -2.88
CA ARG A 29 -12.80 -2.26 -4.12
C ARG A 29 -11.41 -2.04 -4.70
N ASN A 30 -11.35 -1.40 -5.86
CA ASN A 30 -10.10 -1.03 -6.53
C ASN A 30 -9.37 0.10 -5.78
N TYR A 31 -8.55 -0.25 -4.79
CA TYR A 31 -7.67 0.70 -4.08
C TYR A 31 -6.32 0.81 -4.77
N GLY A 32 -5.60 1.91 -4.65
CA GLY A 32 -4.22 2.01 -5.13
C GLY A 32 -3.23 1.62 -4.04
N LEU A 33 -2.06 1.12 -4.43
CA LEU A 33 -0.91 0.98 -3.54
C LEU A 33 0.25 1.77 -4.14
N LEU A 34 0.85 2.66 -3.34
CA LEU A 34 2.08 3.39 -3.63
C LEU A 34 3.09 3.08 -2.54
N VAL A 35 4.30 2.70 -2.93
CA VAL A 35 5.44 2.48 -2.03
C VAL A 35 6.55 3.44 -2.44
N ARG A 36 7.06 4.22 -1.49
CA ARG A 36 8.22 5.11 -1.65
C ARG A 36 9.34 4.65 -0.73
N GLN A 37 10.57 4.62 -1.24
CA GLN A 37 11.77 4.24 -0.51
C GLN A 37 12.95 5.12 -0.98
N PRO A 38 14.15 5.03 -0.37
CA PRO A 38 15.28 5.88 -0.76
C PRO A 38 15.71 5.72 -2.22
N SER A 39 15.49 4.53 -2.81
CA SER A 39 15.81 4.26 -4.23
C SER A 39 14.77 4.78 -5.22
N GLY A 40 13.62 5.28 -4.76
CA GLY A 40 12.55 5.79 -5.61
C GLY A 40 11.15 5.38 -5.15
N SER A 41 10.18 5.50 -6.05
CA SER A 41 8.78 5.16 -5.76
C SER A 41 8.18 4.25 -6.83
N SER A 42 7.27 3.38 -6.43
CA SER A 42 6.50 2.52 -7.32
C SER A 42 5.05 2.45 -6.91
N SER A 43 4.13 2.45 -7.87
CA SER A 43 2.71 2.26 -7.63
C SER A 43 2.19 1.03 -8.36
N THR A 44 1.11 0.44 -7.85
CA THR A 44 0.27 -0.52 -8.59
C THR A 44 -1.02 0.19 -9.00
N THR A 45 -1.31 0.21 -10.30
CA THR A 45 -2.59 0.65 -10.85
C THR A 45 -3.19 -0.51 -11.64
N ASN A 46 -3.77 -1.47 -10.93
CA ASN A 46 -4.52 -2.55 -11.57
C ASN A 46 -6.00 -2.20 -11.60
N SER A 47 -6.74 -2.77 -12.55
CA SER A 47 -8.20 -2.79 -12.49
C SER A 47 -8.66 -3.90 -11.54
N GLY A 48 -9.70 -3.63 -10.75
CA GLY A 48 -10.34 -4.62 -9.88
C GLY A 48 -9.70 -4.81 -8.50
N THR A 49 -10.05 -5.93 -7.87
CA THR A 49 -9.80 -6.26 -6.45
C THR A 49 -8.65 -7.26 -6.24
N THR A 50 -7.88 -7.56 -7.28
CA THR A 50 -6.71 -8.46 -7.18
C THR A 50 -5.66 -7.90 -6.23
N ASP A 51 -4.95 -8.76 -5.51
CA ASP A 51 -3.87 -8.34 -4.61
C ASP A 51 -2.83 -7.47 -5.31
N ARG A 52 -2.28 -6.52 -4.55
CA ARG A 52 -1.23 -5.61 -5.00
C ARG A 52 0.03 -5.91 -4.23
N VAL A 53 1.07 -6.28 -4.97
CA VAL A 53 2.34 -6.73 -4.42
C VAL A 53 3.47 -5.84 -4.92
N ARG A 54 4.30 -5.39 -3.99
CA ARG A 54 5.53 -4.64 -4.27
C ARG A 54 6.66 -5.14 -3.40
N THR A 55 7.75 -5.51 -4.05
CA THR A 55 8.99 -5.94 -3.37
C THR A 55 9.98 -4.79 -3.37
N VAL A 56 10.55 -4.49 -2.20
CA VAL A 56 11.54 -3.44 -2.01
C VAL A 56 12.70 -3.99 -1.18
N THR A 57 13.93 -3.85 -1.69
CA THR A 57 15.14 -4.15 -0.92
C THR A 57 15.53 -2.93 -0.09
N LEU A 58 15.66 -3.12 1.22
CA LEU A 58 16.05 -2.09 2.17
C LEU A 58 17.20 -2.57 3.04
N ARG A 59 18.09 -1.65 3.38
CA ARG A 59 19.11 -1.81 4.41
C ARG A 59 18.56 -1.45 5.80
N PRO A 60 19.17 -1.94 6.89
CA PRO A 60 18.77 -1.58 8.25
C PRO A 60 18.68 -0.06 8.45
N GLY A 61 17.61 0.40 9.08
CA GLY A 61 17.35 1.82 9.34
C GLY A 61 16.79 2.61 8.15
N GLN A 62 16.79 2.05 6.93
CA GLN A 62 16.11 2.68 5.81
C GLN A 62 14.59 2.66 5.99
N ARG A 63 13.94 3.71 5.48
CA ARG A 63 12.50 3.94 5.65
C ARG A 63 11.80 3.73 4.32
N MET A 64 10.68 3.01 4.33
CA MET A 64 9.70 3.08 3.25
C MET A 64 8.40 3.74 3.75
N THR A 65 7.75 4.48 2.86
CA THR A 65 6.43 5.06 3.06
C THR A 65 5.44 4.32 2.18
N ILE A 66 4.33 3.88 2.75
CA ILE A 66 3.27 3.15 2.05
C ILE A 66 2.02 4.03 2.05
N ALA A 67 1.40 4.19 0.90
CA ALA A 67 0.13 4.91 0.75
C ALA A 67 -0.89 4.03 0.04
N VAL A 68 -2.09 3.96 0.60
CA VAL A 68 -3.24 3.29 0.00
C VAL A 68 -4.26 4.35 -0.41
N SER A 69 -4.56 4.43 -1.70
CA SER A 69 -5.55 5.39 -2.21
C SER A 69 -6.91 4.73 -2.36
N VAL A 70 -7.92 5.37 -1.77
CA VAL A 70 -9.33 4.98 -1.85
C VAL A 70 -10.05 6.01 -2.72
N GLY A 71 -10.52 5.59 -3.89
CA GLY A 71 -11.25 6.49 -4.80
C GLY A 71 -12.52 7.06 -4.16
N THR A 72 -12.98 8.21 -4.66
CA THR A 72 -14.25 8.87 -4.29
C THR A 72 -15.41 7.86 -4.22
N GLY A 73 -16.04 7.74 -3.05
CA GLY A 73 -17.14 6.77 -2.83
C GLY A 73 -16.73 5.29 -2.86
N GLY A 74 -15.42 5.02 -2.89
CA GLY A 74 -14.85 3.70 -2.97
C GLY A 74 -14.58 3.03 -1.62
N TYR A 75 -14.74 3.74 -0.50
CA TYR A 75 -14.57 3.12 0.81
C TYR A 75 -15.62 2.00 1.03
N SER A 76 -15.30 1.07 1.90
CA SER A 76 -16.19 -0.01 2.33
C SER A 76 -16.34 0.05 3.84
N LEU A 77 -17.59 0.01 4.32
CA LEU A 77 -17.89 -0.07 5.76
C LEU A 77 -18.03 -1.53 6.21
N ASP A 78 -18.32 -2.45 5.29
CA ASP A 78 -18.66 -3.84 5.59
C ASP A 78 -17.48 -4.80 5.46
N GLN A 79 -16.43 -4.38 4.74
CA GLN A 79 -15.25 -5.20 4.50
C GLN A 79 -13.98 -4.35 4.55
N PRO A 80 -13.07 -4.60 5.51
CA PRO A 80 -11.74 -4.00 5.52
C PRO A 80 -10.82 -4.69 4.49
N TYR A 81 -9.79 -3.98 4.06
CA TYR A 81 -8.65 -4.57 3.36
C TYR A 81 -7.55 -4.96 4.37
N ARG A 82 -6.56 -5.70 3.90
CA ARG A 82 -5.38 -6.08 4.68
C ARG A 82 -4.11 -5.51 4.05
N LEU A 83 -3.25 -4.91 4.87
CA LEU A 83 -1.90 -4.48 4.49
C LEU A 83 -0.87 -5.29 5.28
N THR A 84 0.05 -5.97 4.59
CA THR A 84 1.11 -6.77 5.20
C THR A 84 2.47 -6.34 4.67
N VAL A 85 3.46 -6.26 5.57
CA VAL A 85 4.88 -6.15 5.22
C VAL A 85 5.56 -7.40 5.75
N ARG A 86 6.19 -8.18 4.87
CA ARG A 86 6.88 -9.43 5.22
C ARG A 86 8.18 -9.58 4.48
#